data_AF-A0A5M3YPG8-F1
#
_entry.id   AF-A0A5M3YPG8-F1
#
_cell.length_a   1.000
_cell.length_b   1.000
_cell.length_c   1.000
_cell.angle_alpha   90.00
_cell.angle_beta   90.00
_cell.angle_gamma   90.00
#
_symmetry.space_group_name_H-M   'P 1'
#
loop_
_entity.id
_entity.type
_entity.pdbx_description
1 polymer ?
#
loop_
_entity_poly.entity_id
_entity_poly.type
_entity_poly.pdbx_seq_one_letter_code
_entity_poly.pdbx_strand_id
1 'polypeptide(L)'
;MPPKKSKKDKASQPPSQPQKQPASPNPNWPPLRPLIPSSDLSLVSLLEDQIYLIPNFFPSTLCKSYVSFLSSLPLTTTPGKPKKGDAVRVNDRFQVQDDAFAEMLWSETAMKELVTTRVFDELETQRSEKDVWGGKPLGLNANIRIYRYSKGQFFAQHYDDSNTLTFSAPGRSPRPAKTTWTLLIYLSTCSGGETVFYPEPTRSNRQPDPVSVAPEAGMALLHRHGDRCLQHEGMEVTGGEKWVLRSDLVVER
;
A
#
# COMPACT_ATOMS: atom_id res chain seq x y z
N MET A 1 -67.23 -24.73 -8.29
CA MET A 1 -66.28 -24.07 -9.21
C MET A 1 -65.82 -22.75 -8.59
N PRO A 2 -64.57 -22.70 -8.09
CA PRO A 2 -63.76 -21.48 -8.18
C PRO A 2 -62.31 -21.78 -8.66
N PRO A 3 -61.59 -20.80 -9.24
CA PRO A 3 -60.49 -21.05 -10.18
C PRO A 3 -59.07 -21.04 -9.57
N LYS A 4 -58.15 -21.73 -10.24
CA LYS A 4 -56.70 -21.71 -10.03
C LYS A 4 -56.13 -20.28 -10.20
N LYS A 5 -55.32 -19.81 -9.24
CA LYS A 5 -54.45 -18.63 -9.40
C LYS A 5 -53.02 -19.05 -9.76
N SER A 6 -52.52 -18.48 -10.85
CA SER A 6 -51.17 -18.63 -11.39
C SER A 6 -50.12 -17.92 -10.53
N LYS A 7 -48.92 -18.53 -10.43
CA LYS A 7 -47.71 -17.90 -9.89
C LYS A 7 -47.22 -16.83 -10.87
N LYS A 8 -46.93 -15.62 -10.37
CA LYS A 8 -46.14 -14.60 -11.07
C LYS A 8 -44.75 -14.57 -10.45
N ASP A 9 -43.74 -14.84 -11.26
CA ASP A 9 -42.33 -14.69 -10.93
C ASP A 9 -42.00 -13.21 -10.69
N LYS A 10 -41.38 -12.90 -9.55
CA LYS A 10 -40.79 -11.58 -9.27
C LYS A 10 -39.41 -11.54 -9.90
N ALA A 11 -39.27 -10.74 -10.96
CA ALA A 11 -37.98 -10.39 -11.53
C ALA A 11 -37.13 -9.62 -10.49
N SER A 12 -35.94 -10.15 -10.20
CA SER A 12 -34.92 -9.53 -9.37
C SER A 12 -34.27 -8.36 -10.11
N GLN A 13 -34.22 -7.19 -9.48
CA GLN A 13 -33.49 -6.03 -9.98
C GLN A 13 -31.98 -6.29 -9.95
N PRO A 14 -31.22 -5.82 -10.96
CA PRO A 14 -29.77 -5.95 -10.98
C PRO A 14 -29.11 -5.04 -9.91
N PRO A 15 -27.94 -5.43 -9.38
CA PRO A 15 -27.26 -4.68 -8.33
C PRO A 15 -26.84 -3.30 -8.84
N SER A 16 -27.13 -2.27 -8.02
CA SER A 16 -26.75 -0.89 -8.26
C SER A 16 -25.23 -0.74 -8.36
N GLN A 17 -24.75 -0.21 -9.48
CA GLN A 17 -23.35 0.20 -9.64
C GLN A 17 -22.99 1.26 -8.58
N PRO A 18 -21.78 1.20 -7.98
CA PRO A 18 -21.34 2.25 -7.06
C PRO A 18 -21.27 3.59 -7.80
N GLN A 19 -21.96 4.60 -7.27
CA GLN A 19 -21.94 5.96 -7.76
C GLN A 19 -20.49 6.48 -7.78
N LYS A 20 -19.99 6.85 -8.95
CA LYS A 20 -18.73 7.58 -9.09
C LYS A 20 -18.86 8.92 -8.39
N GLN A 21 -18.14 9.11 -7.29
CA GLN A 21 -17.93 10.43 -6.71
C GLN A 21 -17.24 11.32 -7.76
N PRO A 22 -17.60 12.61 -7.86
CA PRO A 22 -16.90 13.53 -8.75
C PRO A 22 -15.41 13.57 -8.37
N ALA A 23 -14.53 13.47 -9.37
CA ALA A 23 -13.10 13.53 -9.16
C ALA A 23 -12.73 14.89 -8.56
N SER A 24 -12.31 14.89 -7.29
CA SER A 24 -11.57 16.02 -6.72
C SER A 24 -10.36 16.30 -7.61
N PRO A 25 -10.00 17.57 -7.90
CA PRO A 25 -8.79 17.87 -8.63
C PRO A 25 -7.57 17.25 -7.92
N ASN A 26 -6.63 16.74 -8.70
CA ASN A 26 -5.39 16.17 -8.14
C ASN A 26 -4.65 17.24 -7.32
N PRO A 27 -4.10 16.88 -6.15
CA PRO A 27 -3.27 17.80 -5.37
C PRO A 27 -2.07 18.28 -6.18
N ASN A 28 -1.63 19.50 -5.92
CA ASN A 28 -0.37 20.00 -6.50
C ASN A 28 0.82 19.46 -5.71
N TRP A 29 1.23 18.22 -6.00
CA TRP A 29 2.30 17.53 -5.29
C TRP A 29 3.60 18.33 -5.32
N PRO A 30 4.30 18.51 -4.18
CA PRO A 30 5.65 19.07 -4.17
C PRO A 30 6.58 18.22 -5.04
N PRO A 31 7.58 18.80 -5.70
CA PRO A 31 8.56 18.02 -6.45
C PRO A 31 9.19 16.94 -5.57
N LEU A 32 9.37 15.73 -6.12
CA LEU A 32 10.12 14.65 -5.47
C LEU A 32 11.62 14.93 -5.53
N ARG A 33 12.10 16.03 -4.95
CA ARG A 33 13.53 16.42 -4.94
C ARG A 33 13.92 17.13 -3.63
N PRO A 34 15.16 16.92 -3.14
CA PRO A 34 16.20 16.04 -3.70
C PRO A 34 15.87 14.55 -3.50
N LEU A 35 16.51 13.67 -4.28
CA LEU A 35 16.39 12.21 -4.18
C LEU A 35 17.75 11.61 -3.84
N ILE A 36 17.73 10.45 -3.18
CA ILE A 36 18.93 9.64 -2.96
C ILE A 36 19.21 8.84 -4.24
N PRO A 37 20.47 8.81 -4.73
CA PRO A 37 20.84 7.96 -5.86
C PRO A 37 20.51 6.49 -5.58
N SER A 38 20.06 5.77 -6.60
CA SER A 38 19.79 4.33 -6.50
C SER A 38 21.03 3.51 -6.11
N SER A 39 22.24 4.00 -6.41
CA SER A 39 23.51 3.40 -5.98
C SER A 39 23.69 3.32 -4.47
N ASP A 40 23.04 4.23 -3.75
CA ASP A 40 23.19 4.39 -2.30
C ASP A 40 22.01 3.77 -1.54
N LEU A 41 21.11 3.10 -2.27
CA LEU A 41 19.94 2.41 -1.75
C LEU A 41 20.01 0.92 -2.08
N SER A 42 19.44 0.11 -1.19
CA SER A 42 19.35 -1.34 -1.33
C SER A 42 17.99 -1.84 -0.84
N LEU A 43 17.61 -3.03 -1.29
CA LEU A 43 16.40 -3.70 -0.88
C LEU A 43 16.74 -4.71 0.23
N VAL A 44 16.59 -4.28 1.48
CA VAL A 44 16.92 -5.10 2.64
C VAL A 44 15.78 -6.07 2.95
N SER A 45 16.04 -7.37 2.89
CA SER A 45 15.07 -8.38 3.29
C SER A 45 14.97 -8.47 4.82
N LEU A 46 13.79 -8.14 5.37
CA LEU A 46 13.49 -8.33 6.78
C LEU A 46 12.85 -9.69 7.04
N LEU A 47 11.97 -10.11 6.13
CA LEU A 47 11.44 -11.47 6.07
C LEU A 47 11.43 -11.88 4.59
N GLU A 48 12.21 -12.91 4.27
CA GLU A 48 12.38 -13.35 2.90
C GLU A 48 11.02 -13.60 2.24
N ASP A 49 10.86 -13.11 1.01
CA ASP A 49 9.61 -13.20 0.25
C ASP A 49 8.38 -12.59 0.90
N GLN A 50 8.50 -11.79 1.94
CA GLN A 50 7.32 -11.23 2.61
C GLN A 50 7.48 -9.75 2.88
N ILE A 51 8.66 -9.32 3.32
CA ILE A 51 8.90 -7.97 3.83
C ILE A 51 10.27 -7.51 3.38
N TYR A 52 10.29 -6.41 2.62
CA TYR A 52 11.49 -5.69 2.22
C TYR A 52 11.44 -4.24 2.73
N LEU A 53 12.60 -3.74 3.10
CA LEU A 53 12.81 -2.36 3.51
C LEU A 53 13.75 -1.67 2.53
N ILE A 54 13.53 -0.38 2.29
CA ILE A 54 14.47 0.50 1.62
C ILE A 54 14.75 1.65 2.60
N PRO A 55 15.79 1.52 3.45
CA PRO A 55 16.19 2.58 4.37
C PRO A 55 16.58 3.84 3.60
N ASN A 56 16.29 5.01 4.16
CA ASN A 56 16.64 6.31 3.55
C ASN A 56 16.11 6.55 2.12
N PHE A 57 15.04 5.87 1.71
CA PHE A 57 14.43 6.05 0.39
C PHE A 57 14.13 7.52 0.06
N PHE A 58 13.58 8.28 1.01
CA PHE A 58 13.46 9.74 0.94
C PHE A 58 14.42 10.43 1.92
N PRO A 59 15.07 11.54 1.52
CA PRO A 59 15.81 12.35 2.47
C PRO A 59 14.86 13.06 3.45
N SER A 60 15.35 13.33 4.65
CA SER A 60 14.55 13.97 5.72
C SER A 60 13.95 15.32 5.33
N THR A 61 14.59 16.09 4.45
CA THR A 61 14.08 17.35 3.92
C THR A 61 12.85 17.15 3.05
N LEU A 62 12.86 16.12 2.19
CA LEU A 62 11.72 15.76 1.35
C LEU A 62 10.55 15.27 2.20
N CYS A 63 10.81 14.43 3.20
CA CYS A 63 9.80 14.00 4.17
C CYS A 63 9.12 15.19 4.86
N LYS A 64 9.89 16.15 5.37
CA LYS A 64 9.34 17.36 6.03
C LYS A 64 8.49 18.20 5.07
N SER A 65 8.96 18.45 3.85
CA SER A 65 8.19 19.16 2.83
C SER A 65 6.87 18.46 2.51
N TYR A 66 6.90 17.14 2.37
CA TYR A 66 5.69 16.35 2.12
C TYR A 66 4.74 16.37 3.31
N VAL A 67 5.21 16.17 4.54
CA VAL A 67 4.35 16.28 5.74
C VAL A 67 3.70 17.67 5.83
N SER A 68 4.47 18.74 5.58
CA SER A 68 3.95 20.11 5.58
C SER A 68 2.85 20.28 4.53
N PHE A 69 3.04 19.77 3.30
CA PHE A 69 2.03 19.84 2.25
C PHE A 69 0.79 18.98 2.59
N LEU A 70 1.01 17.73 2.99
CA LEU A 70 -0.05 16.76 3.26
C LEU A 70 -0.96 17.20 4.40
N SER A 71 -0.41 17.91 5.40
CA SER A 71 -1.20 18.49 6.49
C SER A 71 -2.18 19.59 6.06
N SER A 72 -2.01 20.15 4.86
CA SER A 72 -2.96 21.11 4.26
C SER A 72 -4.11 20.44 3.50
N LEU A 73 -4.03 19.13 3.24
CA LEU A 73 -5.07 18.40 2.53
C LEU A 73 -6.30 18.15 3.43
N PRO A 74 -7.49 17.94 2.85
CA PRO A 74 -8.70 17.66 3.62
C PRO A 74 -8.74 16.19 4.07
N LEU A 75 -7.90 15.79 5.02
CA LEU A 75 -7.95 14.44 5.59
C LEU A 75 -9.27 14.23 6.35
N THR A 76 -9.83 13.04 6.20
CA THR A 76 -11.04 12.62 6.92
C THR A 76 -10.71 11.50 7.90
N THR A 77 -11.10 11.66 9.16
CA THR A 77 -10.96 10.61 10.17
C THR A 77 -11.86 9.42 9.84
N THR A 78 -11.32 8.21 9.86
CA THR A 78 -12.11 7.00 9.63
C THR A 78 -13.15 6.81 10.74
N PRO A 79 -14.34 6.27 10.42
CA PRO A 79 -15.33 5.94 11.43
C PRO A 79 -14.76 4.90 12.40
N GLY A 80 -14.84 5.14 13.70
CA GLY A 80 -14.35 4.20 14.73
C GLY A 80 -15.10 2.86 14.77
N LYS A 81 -16.25 2.76 14.09
CA LYS A 81 -16.98 1.49 13.90
C LYS A 81 -16.73 0.96 12.48
N PRO A 82 -16.05 -0.19 12.32
CA PRO A 82 -15.82 -0.77 11.00
C PRO A 82 -17.11 -1.36 10.42
N LYS A 83 -17.12 -1.58 9.11
CA LYS A 83 -18.16 -2.41 8.47
C LYS A 83 -17.96 -3.87 8.89
N LYS A 84 -19.01 -4.69 8.75
CA LYS A 84 -18.91 -6.12 9.02
C LYS A 84 -17.84 -6.75 8.13
N GLY A 85 -16.81 -7.34 8.74
CA GLY A 85 -15.68 -7.96 8.05
C GLY A 85 -14.45 -7.05 7.91
N ASP A 86 -14.59 -5.74 8.15
CA ASP A 86 -13.45 -4.82 8.15
C ASP A 86 -12.83 -4.74 9.54
N ALA A 87 -11.50 -4.57 9.61
CA ALA A 87 -10.82 -4.31 10.86
C ALA A 87 -11.09 -2.88 11.37
N VAL A 88 -11.10 -2.73 12.70
CA VAL A 88 -11.24 -1.42 13.35
C VAL A 88 -10.05 -0.54 12.96
N ARG A 89 -10.34 0.68 12.54
CA ARG A 89 -9.34 1.65 12.13
C ARG A 89 -9.73 3.02 12.61
N VAL A 90 -8.78 3.71 13.23
CA VAL A 90 -8.93 5.09 13.65
C VAL A 90 -7.70 5.81 13.13
N ASN A 91 -7.83 6.55 12.03
CA ASN A 91 -6.77 7.36 11.44
C ASN A 91 -7.36 8.45 10.55
N ASP A 92 -6.59 9.48 10.25
CA ASP A 92 -6.99 10.46 9.23
C ASP A 92 -6.48 10.03 7.87
N ARG A 93 -7.36 10.12 6.85
CA ARG A 93 -7.08 9.60 5.52
C ARG A 93 -7.42 10.58 4.43
N PHE A 94 -6.56 10.64 3.43
CA PHE A 94 -6.83 11.23 2.12
C PHE A 94 -6.55 10.19 1.04
N GLN A 95 -7.32 10.20 -0.04
CA GLN A 95 -7.17 9.25 -1.15
C GLN A 95 -7.48 9.97 -2.47
N VAL A 96 -6.66 9.73 -3.49
CA VAL A 96 -6.85 10.27 -4.84
C VAL A 96 -6.39 9.27 -5.89
N GLN A 97 -7.00 9.31 -7.07
CA GLN A 97 -6.52 8.59 -8.26
C GLN A 97 -5.61 9.51 -9.06
N ASP A 98 -4.31 9.23 -9.11
CA ASP A 98 -3.32 10.08 -9.74
C ASP A 98 -2.21 9.26 -10.44
N ASP A 99 -2.42 8.98 -11.72
CA ASP A 99 -1.48 8.23 -12.55
C ASP A 99 -0.13 8.98 -12.70
N ALA A 100 -0.16 10.31 -12.76
CA ALA A 100 1.04 11.11 -12.96
C ALA A 100 1.96 11.04 -11.73
N PHE A 101 1.39 11.15 -10.54
CA PHE A 101 2.17 11.03 -9.31
C PHE A 101 2.65 9.58 -9.05
N ALA A 102 1.84 8.57 -9.38
CA ALA A 102 2.28 7.18 -9.30
C ALA A 102 3.46 6.89 -10.25
N GLU A 103 3.41 7.40 -11.48
CA GLU A 103 4.52 7.29 -12.44
C GLU A 103 5.75 8.06 -11.97
N MET A 104 5.58 9.26 -11.39
CA MET A 104 6.69 10.04 -10.82
C MET A 104 7.38 9.29 -9.68
N LEU A 105 6.61 8.73 -8.74
CA LEU A 105 7.14 7.87 -7.67
C LEU A 105 7.86 6.64 -8.22
N TRP A 106 7.35 6.02 -9.28
CA TRP A 106 7.94 4.83 -9.87
C TRP A 106 9.25 5.12 -10.63
N SER A 107 9.23 6.11 -11.52
CA SER A 107 10.27 6.35 -12.52
C SER A 107 11.30 7.42 -12.14
N GLU A 108 10.95 8.41 -11.30
CA GLU A 108 11.92 9.43 -10.88
C GLU A 108 12.71 9.00 -9.63
N THR A 109 12.11 8.19 -8.76
CA THR A 109 12.80 7.63 -7.58
C THR A 109 13.58 6.36 -7.93
N ALA A 110 14.33 5.81 -6.98
CA ALA A 110 15.01 4.53 -7.13
C ALA A 110 14.07 3.30 -7.19
N MET A 111 12.75 3.47 -6.99
CA MET A 111 11.81 2.36 -6.83
C MET A 111 11.86 1.37 -8.00
N LYS A 112 11.80 1.87 -9.24
CA LYS A 112 11.85 1.01 -10.43
C LYS A 112 13.16 0.21 -10.50
N GLU A 113 14.31 0.87 -10.33
CA GLU A 113 15.61 0.21 -10.42
C GLU A 113 15.79 -0.86 -9.32
N LEU A 114 15.37 -0.55 -8.08
CA LEU A 114 15.43 -1.48 -6.96
C LEU A 114 14.56 -2.72 -7.20
N VAL A 115 13.35 -2.52 -7.73
CA VAL A 115 12.39 -3.62 -7.95
C VAL A 115 12.71 -4.45 -9.19
N THR A 116 13.25 -3.87 -10.26
CA THR A 116 13.46 -4.59 -11.54
C THR A 116 14.89 -5.07 -11.77
N THR A 117 15.88 -4.43 -11.16
CA THR A 117 17.29 -4.70 -11.45
C THR A 117 18.00 -5.22 -10.20
N ARG A 118 18.07 -4.39 -9.15
CA ARG A 118 18.93 -4.68 -7.98
C ARG A 118 18.44 -5.84 -7.12
N VAL A 119 17.15 -6.14 -7.14
CA VAL A 119 16.61 -7.30 -6.41
C VAL A 119 17.28 -8.62 -6.81
N PHE A 120 17.72 -8.76 -8.07
CA PHE A 120 18.38 -9.99 -8.52
C PHE A 120 19.88 -10.00 -8.25
N ASP A 121 20.50 -8.82 -8.17
CA ASP A 121 21.90 -8.68 -7.78
C ASP A 121 22.09 -8.95 -6.28
N GLU A 122 21.15 -8.52 -5.45
CA GLU A 122 21.23 -8.63 -3.98
C GLU A 122 20.75 -9.98 -3.43
N LEU A 123 19.84 -10.67 -4.14
CA LEU A 123 19.27 -11.94 -3.65
C LEU A 123 20.11 -13.18 -3.95
N GLU A 124 21.28 -13.08 -4.61
CA GLU A 124 22.26 -14.18 -4.86
C GLU A 124 21.62 -15.53 -5.29
N THR A 125 20.49 -15.47 -5.98
CA THR A 125 19.67 -16.65 -6.30
C THR A 125 19.05 -16.51 -7.70
N GLN A 126 18.89 -17.62 -8.42
CA GLN A 126 18.28 -17.67 -9.76
C GLN A 126 16.75 -17.48 -9.74
N ARG A 127 16.26 -16.51 -8.97
CA ARG A 127 14.83 -16.28 -8.79
C ARG A 127 14.27 -15.43 -9.90
N SER A 128 13.02 -15.67 -10.28
CA SER A 128 12.33 -14.87 -11.29
C SER A 128 11.54 -13.72 -10.67
N GLU A 129 11.19 -12.71 -11.47
CA GLU A 129 10.23 -11.66 -11.09
C GLU A 129 8.91 -12.25 -10.58
N LYS A 130 8.49 -13.40 -11.11
CA LYS A 130 7.26 -14.06 -10.67
C LYS A 130 7.38 -14.59 -9.25
N ASP A 131 8.53 -15.12 -8.86
CA ASP A 131 8.76 -15.66 -7.53
C ASP A 131 8.74 -14.54 -6.49
N VAL A 132 9.50 -13.47 -6.76
CA VAL A 132 9.66 -12.33 -5.86
C VAL A 132 8.43 -11.41 -5.91
N TRP A 133 7.96 -10.97 -7.06
CA TRP A 133 6.91 -9.94 -7.14
C TRP A 133 5.51 -10.51 -7.40
N GLY A 134 5.38 -11.80 -7.72
CA GLY A 134 4.10 -12.42 -8.07
C GLY A 134 3.66 -12.17 -9.52
N GLY A 135 4.56 -11.60 -10.33
CA GLY A 135 4.41 -11.26 -11.74
C GLY A 135 5.48 -10.24 -12.15
N LYS A 136 5.53 -9.87 -13.43
CA LYS A 136 6.46 -8.84 -13.92
C LYS A 136 6.05 -7.45 -13.39
N PRO A 137 6.91 -6.72 -12.66
CA PRO A 137 6.62 -5.35 -12.23
C PRO A 137 6.33 -4.41 -13.40
N LEU A 138 5.23 -3.66 -13.30
CA LEU A 138 4.80 -2.70 -14.32
C LEU A 138 4.92 -1.25 -13.85
N GLY A 139 4.66 -1.00 -12.57
CA GLY A 139 4.63 0.34 -11.97
C GLY A 139 3.92 0.34 -10.63
N LEU A 140 3.49 1.52 -10.20
CA LEU A 140 2.73 1.72 -8.96
C LEU A 140 1.25 1.97 -9.25
N ASN A 141 0.40 1.61 -8.30
CA ASN A 141 -1.04 1.83 -8.37
C ASN A 141 -1.36 3.33 -8.25
N ALA A 142 -2.16 3.86 -9.16
CA ALA A 142 -2.62 5.26 -9.17
C ALA A 142 -3.51 5.62 -7.96
N ASN A 143 -3.98 4.62 -7.20
CA ASN A 143 -4.71 4.84 -5.95
C ASN A 143 -3.79 5.29 -4.80
N ILE A 144 -3.38 6.55 -4.83
CA ILE A 144 -2.51 7.17 -3.83
C ILE A 144 -3.29 7.44 -2.56
N ARG A 145 -2.73 7.00 -1.43
CA ARG A 145 -3.38 7.08 -0.12
C ARG A 145 -2.44 7.70 0.89
N ILE A 146 -2.96 8.65 1.66
CA ILE A 146 -2.24 9.33 2.72
C ILE A 146 -2.89 8.96 4.03
N TYR A 147 -2.06 8.60 5.00
CA TYR A 147 -2.49 8.28 6.36
C TYR A 147 -1.76 9.18 7.35
N ARG A 148 -2.52 9.80 8.26
CA ARG A 148 -2.00 10.39 9.50
C ARG A 148 -2.56 9.61 10.68
N TYR A 149 -1.70 9.25 11.62
CA TYR A 149 -2.09 8.72 12.92
C TYR A 149 -1.53 9.65 14.01
N SER A 150 -2.42 10.30 14.74
CA SER A 150 -2.09 11.03 15.97
C SER A 150 -2.11 10.10 17.19
N LYS A 151 -1.71 10.58 18.36
CA LYS A 151 -1.73 9.77 19.59
C LYS A 151 -3.08 9.08 19.83
N GLY A 152 -3.07 7.77 20.11
CA GLY A 152 -4.25 6.94 20.33
C GLY A 152 -4.88 6.34 19.06
N GLN A 153 -4.39 6.72 17.87
CA GLN A 153 -4.87 6.21 16.59
C GLN A 153 -4.10 4.94 16.18
N PHE A 154 -4.78 4.01 15.53
CA PHE A 154 -4.28 2.66 15.19
C PHE A 154 -5.06 2.05 14.01
N PHE A 155 -4.58 0.91 13.51
CA PHE A 155 -5.33 0.06 12.59
C PHE A 155 -5.18 -1.40 13.02
N ALA A 156 -6.25 -2.00 13.53
CA ALA A 156 -6.25 -3.36 14.05
C ALA A 156 -5.87 -4.41 13.00
N GLN A 157 -5.53 -5.60 13.47
CA GLN A 157 -5.12 -6.74 12.64
C GLN A 157 -6.06 -7.00 11.46
N HIS A 158 -5.47 -7.09 10.27
CA HIS A 158 -6.17 -7.33 9.01
C HIS A 158 -5.27 -8.02 7.99
N TYR A 159 -5.89 -8.40 6.88
CA TYR A 159 -5.23 -8.78 5.64
C TYR A 159 -5.58 -7.75 4.57
N ASP A 160 -4.63 -7.49 3.68
CA ASP A 160 -4.86 -6.65 2.51
C ASP A 160 -5.09 -7.54 1.28
N ASP A 161 -6.11 -7.21 0.48
CA ASP A 161 -6.45 -7.93 -0.75
C ASP A 161 -5.70 -7.40 -1.98
N SER A 162 -5.57 -8.25 -3.00
CA SER A 162 -5.11 -7.84 -4.33
C SER A 162 -6.23 -7.11 -5.10
N ASN A 163 -5.87 -6.03 -5.78
CA ASN A 163 -6.77 -5.37 -6.74
C ASN A 163 -6.45 -5.84 -8.15
N THR A 164 -7.45 -6.30 -8.90
CA THR A 164 -7.33 -6.45 -10.37
C THR A 164 -7.63 -5.11 -11.04
N LEU A 165 -6.78 -4.71 -11.98
CA LEU A 165 -6.89 -3.42 -12.67
C LEU A 165 -6.43 -3.53 -14.13
N THR A 166 -6.76 -2.53 -14.92
CA THR A 166 -6.13 -2.30 -16.22
C THR A 166 -5.02 -1.27 -16.02
N PHE A 167 -3.77 -1.70 -16.12
CA PHE A 167 -2.62 -0.82 -15.95
C PHE A 167 -2.34 -0.07 -17.26
N SER A 168 -2.18 1.24 -17.17
CA SER A 168 -1.84 2.12 -18.29
C SER A 168 -0.56 2.88 -17.95
N ALA A 169 0.38 2.93 -18.89
CA ALA A 169 1.62 3.68 -18.74
C ALA A 169 1.91 4.46 -20.03
N PRO A 170 2.62 5.60 -19.95
CA PRO A 170 2.97 6.39 -21.13
C PRO A 170 3.63 5.53 -22.22
N GLY A 171 3.10 5.60 -23.43
CA GLY A 171 3.64 4.87 -24.59
C GLY A 171 3.41 3.35 -24.59
N ARG A 172 2.55 2.81 -23.71
CA ARG A 172 2.21 1.38 -23.67
C ARG A 172 0.71 1.16 -23.74
N SER A 173 0.29 0.12 -24.46
CA SER A 173 -1.12 -0.29 -24.47
C SER A 173 -1.58 -0.72 -23.08
N PRO A 174 -2.80 -0.32 -22.65
CA PRO A 174 -3.37 -0.77 -21.40
C PRO A 174 -3.45 -2.31 -21.33
N ARG A 175 -3.13 -2.90 -20.18
CA ARG A 175 -3.11 -4.36 -20.02
C ARG A 175 -3.70 -4.81 -18.69
N PRO A 176 -4.27 -6.03 -18.62
CA PRO A 176 -4.69 -6.63 -17.36
C PRO A 176 -3.50 -6.77 -16.39
N ALA A 177 -3.71 -6.35 -15.16
CA ALA A 177 -2.70 -6.36 -14.11
C ALA A 177 -3.34 -6.63 -12.75
N LYS A 178 -2.51 -6.86 -11.74
CA LYS A 178 -2.93 -6.95 -10.34
C LYS A 178 -1.93 -6.31 -9.39
N THR A 179 -2.38 -5.90 -8.21
CA THR A 179 -1.46 -5.49 -7.13
C THR A 179 -1.02 -6.70 -6.31
N THR A 180 0.26 -6.77 -5.92
CA THR A 180 0.81 -7.89 -5.14
C THR A 180 1.59 -7.49 -3.90
N TRP A 181 2.03 -6.23 -3.81
CA TRP A 181 2.73 -5.68 -2.66
C TRP A 181 2.15 -4.33 -2.30
N THR A 182 2.04 -4.06 -1.00
CA THR A 182 1.79 -2.72 -0.49
C THR A 182 3.12 -2.00 -0.32
N LEU A 183 3.18 -0.76 -0.81
CA LEU A 183 4.28 0.17 -0.58
C LEU A 183 3.85 1.21 0.46
N LEU A 184 4.53 1.25 1.61
CA LEU A 184 4.40 2.31 2.60
C LEU A 184 5.68 3.14 2.61
N ILE A 185 5.59 4.45 2.42
CA ILE A 185 6.70 5.37 2.66
C ILE A 185 6.40 6.13 3.95
N TYR A 186 7.22 5.91 4.97
CA TYR A 186 7.12 6.61 6.24
C TYR A 186 7.70 8.01 6.09
N LEU A 187 6.89 9.03 6.34
CA LEU A 187 7.29 10.44 6.20
C LEU A 187 7.62 11.10 7.54
N SER A 188 7.37 10.40 8.65
CA SER A 188 7.71 10.85 10.00
C SER A 188 8.08 9.67 10.89
N THR A 189 8.82 9.97 11.96
CA THR A 189 9.11 9.06 13.06
C THR A 189 8.18 9.39 14.23
N CYS A 190 7.68 8.37 14.93
CA CYS A 190 6.85 8.51 16.12
C CYS A 190 7.17 7.44 17.16
N SER A 191 6.62 7.58 18.38
CA SER A 191 6.62 6.52 19.38
C SER A 191 5.39 5.64 19.23
N GLY A 192 5.54 4.32 19.31
CA GLY A 192 4.52 3.39 18.85
C GLY A 192 4.32 3.49 17.34
N GLY A 193 3.14 3.10 16.86
CA GLY A 193 2.83 3.21 15.43
C GLY A 193 3.58 2.21 14.55
N GLU A 194 4.18 1.16 15.10
CA GLU A 194 4.83 0.10 14.35
C GLU A 194 3.85 -0.57 13.38
N THR A 195 4.34 -1.01 12.22
CA THR A 195 3.62 -1.98 11.40
C THR A 195 4.10 -3.38 11.83
N VAL A 196 3.22 -4.16 12.46
CA VAL A 196 3.55 -5.49 13.00
C VAL A 196 2.90 -6.56 12.15
N PHE A 197 3.69 -7.56 11.77
CA PHE A 197 3.28 -8.72 10.97
C PHE A 197 3.34 -9.98 11.83
N TYR A 198 2.37 -10.87 11.62
CA TYR A 198 2.22 -12.13 12.35
C TYR A 198 2.39 -13.30 11.37
N PRO A 199 3.60 -13.87 11.24
CA PRO A 199 3.81 -15.04 10.40
C PRO A 199 2.99 -16.25 10.86
N GLU A 200 2.58 -17.08 9.92
CA GLU A 200 1.84 -18.30 10.26
C GLU A 200 2.78 -19.41 10.79
N PRO A 201 2.32 -20.22 11.76
CA PRO A 201 3.05 -21.41 12.21
C PRO A 201 3.40 -22.37 11.07
N THR A 202 4.64 -22.83 11.05
CA THR A 202 5.13 -23.88 10.14
C THR A 202 5.42 -25.18 10.89
N ARG A 203 5.79 -26.25 10.17
CA ARG A 203 6.21 -27.51 10.79
C ARG A 203 7.48 -27.35 11.63
N SER A 204 8.42 -26.52 11.18
CA SER A 204 9.70 -26.26 11.83
C SER A 204 9.63 -25.18 12.90
N ASN A 205 8.69 -24.22 12.77
CA ASN A 205 8.47 -23.18 13.77
C ASN A 205 6.96 -23.05 14.09
N ARG A 206 6.56 -23.57 15.25
CA ARG A 206 5.14 -23.62 15.67
C ARG A 206 4.62 -22.31 16.27
N GLN A 207 5.50 -21.40 16.68
CA GLN A 207 5.16 -20.12 17.28
C GLN A 207 6.17 -19.08 16.78
N PRO A 208 6.01 -18.62 15.53
CA PRO A 208 6.89 -17.59 15.00
C PRO A 208 6.69 -16.27 15.75
N ASP A 209 7.80 -15.60 16.04
CA ASP A 209 7.77 -14.27 16.64
C ASP A 209 7.18 -13.25 15.64
N PRO A 210 6.41 -12.26 16.11
CA PRO A 210 5.95 -11.16 15.27
C PRO A 210 7.14 -10.36 14.70
N VAL A 211 7.00 -9.91 13.45
CA VAL A 211 7.98 -9.04 12.80
C VAL A 211 7.49 -7.60 12.90
N SER A 212 8.26 -6.73 13.54
CA SER A 212 7.87 -5.34 13.79
C SER A 212 8.73 -4.37 12.96
N VAL A 213 8.07 -3.42 12.30
CA VAL A 213 8.72 -2.32 11.55
C VAL A 213 8.32 -0.99 12.18
N ALA A 214 9.25 -0.36 12.87
CA ALA A 214 9.05 0.97 13.43
C ALA A 214 9.00 2.03 12.31
N PRO A 215 8.13 3.05 12.39
CA PRO A 215 8.10 4.11 11.41
C PRO A 215 9.36 4.98 11.53
N GLU A 216 10.18 4.94 10.49
CA GLU A 216 11.38 5.77 10.36
C GLU A 216 11.22 6.72 9.17
N ALA A 217 11.31 8.03 9.42
CA ALA A 217 11.16 9.03 8.37
C ALA A 217 12.15 8.79 7.23
N GLY A 218 11.62 8.61 6.02
CA GLY A 218 12.39 8.35 4.82
C GLY A 218 12.47 6.89 4.43
N MET A 219 12.12 5.96 5.31
CA MET A 219 12.12 4.53 4.99
C MET A 219 10.89 4.16 4.15
N ALA A 220 11.10 3.34 3.11
CA ALA A 220 10.03 2.63 2.43
C ALA A 220 9.95 1.17 2.90
N LEU A 221 8.74 0.67 3.05
CA LEU A 221 8.40 -0.71 3.40
C LEU A 221 7.57 -1.29 2.26
N LEU A 222 8.01 -2.43 1.73
CA LEU A 222 7.25 -3.29 0.83
C LEU A 222 6.86 -4.54 1.60
N HIS A 223 5.56 -4.81 1.71
CA HIS A 223 5.07 -6.10 2.22
C HIS A 223 4.08 -6.74 1.27
N ARG A 224 4.08 -8.08 1.20
CA ARG A 224 3.11 -8.80 0.37
C ARG A 224 1.68 -8.59 0.84
N HIS A 225 0.77 -8.60 -0.12
CA HIS A 225 -0.67 -8.69 0.13
C HIS A 225 -1.35 -9.68 -0.83
N GLY A 226 -2.66 -9.82 -0.73
CA GLY A 226 -3.45 -10.83 -1.45
C GLY A 226 -3.23 -12.22 -0.87
N ASP A 227 -3.15 -13.24 -1.72
CA ASP A 227 -3.05 -14.65 -1.32
C ASP A 227 -1.87 -14.99 -0.41
N ARG A 228 -0.84 -14.13 -0.38
CA ARG A 228 0.36 -14.28 0.47
C ARG A 228 0.46 -13.22 1.56
N CYS A 229 -0.62 -12.50 1.85
CA CYS A 229 -0.63 -11.48 2.89
C CYS A 229 -0.43 -12.11 4.26
N LEU A 230 0.53 -11.59 5.02
CA LEU A 230 0.60 -11.87 6.47
C LEU A 230 -0.46 -11.04 7.18
N GLN A 231 -1.06 -11.60 8.24
CA GLN A 231 -1.89 -10.81 9.14
C GLN A 231 -1.01 -9.71 9.72
N HIS A 232 -1.50 -8.46 9.71
CA HIS A 232 -0.71 -7.35 10.19
C HIS A 232 -1.58 -6.23 10.75
N GLU A 233 -0.97 -5.39 11.57
CA GLU A 233 -1.61 -4.22 12.17
C GLU A 233 -0.70 -3.00 12.19
N GLY A 234 -1.33 -1.82 12.27
CA GLY A 234 -0.66 -0.60 12.65
C GLY A 234 -0.90 -0.35 14.13
N MET A 235 0.14 -0.53 14.94
CA MET A 235 0.09 -0.33 16.39
C MET A 235 -0.34 1.10 16.73
N GLU A 236 -0.84 1.27 17.96
CA GLU A 236 -1.21 2.58 18.47
C GLU A 236 -0.02 3.55 18.47
N VAL A 237 -0.21 4.76 17.94
CA VAL A 237 0.74 5.85 18.12
C VAL A 237 0.64 6.34 19.56
N THR A 238 1.74 6.29 20.31
CA THR A 238 1.79 6.70 21.73
C THR A 238 2.37 8.10 21.93
N GLY A 239 3.12 8.60 20.93
CA GLY A 239 3.68 9.95 20.93
C GLY A 239 4.09 10.43 19.54
N GLY A 240 3.90 11.73 19.26
CA GLY A 240 4.12 12.32 17.94
C GLY A 240 2.98 12.03 16.95
N GLU A 241 3.29 12.11 15.65
CA GLU A 241 2.38 11.77 14.56
C GLU A 241 3.07 10.86 13.56
N LYS A 242 2.39 9.80 13.12
CA LYS A 242 2.82 8.92 12.03
C LYS A 242 2.19 9.39 10.71
N TRP A 243 3.02 9.76 9.75
CA TRP A 243 2.62 10.12 8.41
C TRP A 243 3.10 9.06 7.41
N VAL A 244 2.19 8.55 6.59
CA VAL A 244 2.47 7.50 5.62
C VAL A 244 1.87 7.84 4.27
N LEU A 245 2.68 7.72 3.22
CA LEU A 245 2.22 7.68 1.84
C LEU A 245 2.14 6.21 1.42
N ARG A 246 1.01 5.80 0.86
CA ARG A 246 0.80 4.45 0.35
C ARG A 246 0.49 4.43 -1.15
N SER A 247 1.14 3.50 -1.83
CA SER A 247 0.73 2.95 -3.11
C SER A 247 0.88 1.42 -3.06
N ASP A 248 0.69 0.73 -4.19
CA ASP A 248 0.85 -0.71 -4.28
C ASP A 248 1.63 -1.05 -5.56
N LEU A 249 2.51 -2.06 -5.51
CA LEU A 249 3.21 -2.57 -6.68
C LEU A 249 2.21 -3.28 -7.60
N VAL A 250 2.22 -2.88 -8.87
CA VAL A 250 1.40 -3.48 -9.93
C VAL A 250 2.26 -4.43 -10.75
N VAL A 251 1.76 -5.65 -10.95
CA VAL A 251 2.41 -6.67 -11.78
C VAL A 251 1.48 -7.16 -12.89
N GLU A 252 2.09 -7.67 -13.96
CA GLU A 252 1.37 -8.34 -15.05
C GLU A 252 0.65 -9.60 -14.52
N ARG A 253 -0.61 -9.77 -14.94
CA ARG A 253 -1.48 -10.87 -14.49
C ARG A 253 -1.21 -12.17 -15.24
#